data_AF-A0A8T6N1W6-F1
#
_entry.id   AF-A0A8T6N1W6-F1
#
_cell.length_a   1.000
_cell.length_b   1.000
_cell.length_c   1.000
_cell.angle_alpha   90.00
_cell.angle_beta   90.00
_cell.angle_gamma   90.00
#
_symmetry.space_group_name_H-M   'P 1'
#
loop_
_entity.id
_entity.type
_entity.pdbx_description
1 polymer ?
#
loop_
_entity_poly.entity_id
_entity_poly.type
_entity_poly.pdbx_seq_one_letter_code
_entity_poly.pdbx_strand_id
1 'polypeptide(L)' 'MVMSDVDEGFTEEDIGRIVTIRRNDGTYVEAEVVRVFCPLCTEEFIGTKRDAGGFIAGHRAYHEHENMSDMIAESMGGV' A
#
# COMPACT_ATOMS: atom_id res chain seq x y z
N MET A 1 -3.14 -6.28 -27.27
CA MET A 1 -4.13 -5.78 -26.29
C MET A 1 -3.99 -6.68 -25.06
N VAL A 2 -3.13 -6.31 -24.11
CA VAL A 2 -2.97 -7.01 -22.84
C VAL A 2 -3.97 -6.36 -21.89
N MET A 3 -5.13 -6.99 -21.75
CA MET A 3 -6.07 -6.68 -20.68
C MET A 3 -5.44 -7.23 -19.40
N SER A 4 -4.93 -6.33 -18.57
CA SER A 4 -4.70 -6.60 -17.16
C SER A 4 -6.02 -6.24 -16.49
N ASP A 5 -6.79 -7.23 -16.04
CA ASP A 5 -8.06 -7.07 -15.31
C ASP A 5 -7.89 -6.41 -13.91
N VAL A 6 -7.01 -5.42 -13.79
CA VAL A 6 -6.67 -4.70 -12.54
C VAL A 6 -6.58 -3.19 -12.82
N ASP A 7 -7.46 -2.66 -13.68
CA ASP A 7 -7.49 -1.21 -14.00
C ASP A 7 -8.33 -0.41 -12.97
N GLU A 8 -9.18 -1.08 -12.17
CA GLU A 8 -10.16 -0.41 -11.29
C GLU A 8 -9.83 -0.52 -9.78
N GLY A 9 -8.68 -1.09 -9.42
CA GLY A 9 -8.32 -1.34 -8.02
C GLY A 9 -9.16 -2.45 -7.37
N PHE A 10 -8.71 -2.94 -6.21
CA PHE A 10 -9.46 -3.95 -5.45
C PHE A 10 -10.51 -3.29 -4.56
N THR A 11 -11.71 -3.87 -4.51
CA THR A 11 -12.81 -3.39 -3.67
C THR A 11 -12.93 -4.20 -2.39
N GLU A 12 -13.78 -3.77 -1.46
CA GLU A 12 -14.07 -4.53 -0.22
C GLU A 12 -14.66 -5.91 -0.50
N GLU A 13 -15.35 -6.09 -1.63
CA GLU A 13 -15.96 -7.36 -2.03
C GLU A 13 -14.91 -8.40 -2.45
N ASP A 14 -13.72 -7.95 -2.84
CA ASP A 14 -12.62 -8.83 -3.26
C ASP A 14 -11.78 -9.34 -2.08
N ILE A 15 -12.02 -8.86 -0.86
CA ILE A 15 -11.24 -9.26 0.32
C ILE A 15 -11.37 -10.78 0.56
N GLY A 16 -10.23 -11.48 0.64
CA GLY A 16 -10.16 -12.93 0.79
C GLY A 16 -10.24 -13.70 -0.53
N ARG A 17 -10.46 -13.02 -1.66
CA ARG A 17 -10.39 -13.63 -2.99
C ARG A 17 -8.93 -13.90 -3.36
N ILE A 18 -8.69 -15.07 -3.95
CA ILE A 18 -7.41 -15.37 -4.60
C ILE A 18 -7.49 -14.93 -6.05
N VAL A 19 -6.61 -14.00 -6.42
CA VAL A 19 -6.44 -13.51 -7.78
C VAL A 19 -5.18 -14.08 -8.40
N THR A 20 -5.25 -14.39 -9.68
CA THR A 20 -4.07 -14.83 -10.44
C THR A 20 -3.47 -13.64 -11.16
N ILE A 21 -2.28 -13.23 -10.74
CA ILE A 21 -1.54 -12.12 -11.35
C ILE A 21 -0.55 -12.68 -12.36
N ARG A 22 -0.62 -12.18 -13.59
CA ARG A 22 0.38 -12.46 -14.60
C ARG A 22 1.57 -11.52 -14.41
N ARG A 23 2.75 -12.07 -14.21
CA ARG A 23 4.01 -11.32 -14.15
C ARG A 23 4.57 -11.08 -15.55
N ASN A 24 5.41 -10.05 -15.65
CA ASN A 24 6.09 -9.67 -16.90
C ASN A 24 7.05 -10.75 -17.43
N ASP A 25 7.48 -11.69 -16.58
CA ASP A 25 8.30 -12.85 -16.93
C ASP A 25 7.49 -14.02 -17.52
N GLY A 26 6.17 -13.83 -17.69
CA GLY A 26 5.26 -14.86 -18.21
C GLY A 26 4.77 -15.85 -17.16
N THR A 27 5.20 -15.73 -15.90
CA THR A 27 4.70 -16.57 -14.80
C THR A 27 3.36 -16.06 -14.26
N TYR A 28 2.59 -16.97 -13.68
CA TYR A 28 1.35 -16.67 -12.99
C TYR A 28 1.56 -16.89 -11.50
N VAL A 29 1.17 -15.92 -10.69
CA VAL A 29 1.22 -16.04 -9.23
C VAL A 29 -0.17 -15.83 -8.66
N GLU A 30 -0.58 -16.77 -7.81
CA GLU A 30 -1.79 -16.61 -7.01
C GLU A 30 -1.48 -15.72 -5.82
N ALA A 31 -2.31 -14.71 -5.62
CA ALA A 31 -2.19 -13.77 -4.52
C ALA A 31 -3.58 -13.54 -3.90
N GLU A 32 -3.61 -13.56 -2.57
CA GLU A 32 -4.83 -13.22 -1.83
C GLU A 32 -4.94 -11.70 -1.68
N VAL A 33 -6.13 -11.19 -1.93
CA VAL A 33 -6.50 -9.80 -1.65
C VAL A 33 -6.79 -9.67 -0.16
N VAL A 34 -6.09 -8.74 0.48
CA VAL A 34 -6.19 -8.47 1.92
C VAL A 34 -6.47 -7.00 2.15
N ARG A 35 -7.09 -6.70 3.30
CA ARG A 35 -7.25 -5.36 3.82
C ARG A 35 -6.32 -5.17 5.01
N VAL A 36 -5.53 -4.09 4.99
CA VAL A 36 -4.64 -3.71 6.09
C VAL A 36 -4.90 -2.28 6.50
N PHE A 37 -4.58 -1.97 7.75
CA PHE A 37 -4.71 -0.64 8.32
C PHE A 37 -3.36 -0.19 8.85
N CYS A 38 -3.01 1.08 8.63
CA CYS A 38 -1.87 1.68 9.30
C CYS A 38 -2.17 1.83 10.80
N PRO A 39 -1.31 1.32 11.72
CA PRO A 39 -1.56 1.43 13.16
C PRO A 39 -1.40 2.85 13.71
N LEU A 40 -0.88 3.80 12.93
CA LEU A 40 -0.61 5.18 13.36
C LEU A 40 -1.72 6.16 12.94
N CYS A 41 -2.14 6.12 11.68
CA CYS A 41 -3.15 7.04 11.13
C CYS A 41 -4.47 6.38 10.75
N THR A 42 -4.58 5.06 10.92
CA THR A 42 -5.76 4.25 10.54
C THR A 42 -6.12 4.26 9.06
N GLU A 43 -5.23 4.77 8.19
CA GLU A 43 -5.42 4.69 6.74
C GLU A 43 -5.51 3.23 6.30
N GLU A 44 -6.46 2.95 5.42
CA GLU A 44 -6.75 1.62 4.91
C GLU A 44 -6.17 1.39 3.52
N PHE A 45 -5.77 0.15 3.26
CA PHE A 45 -5.33 -0.30 1.95
C PHE A 45 -5.89 -1.67 1.64
N ILE A 46 -6.50 -1.80 0.45
CA ILE A 46 -7.01 -3.06 -0.09
C ILE A 46 -6.17 -3.43 -1.31
N GLY A 47 -5.54 -4.59 -1.25
CA GLY A 47 -4.72 -5.08 -2.35
C GLY A 47 -4.12 -6.43 -2.06
N THR A 48 -3.18 -6.88 -2.88
CA THR A 48 -2.54 -8.17 -2.63
C THR A 48 -1.69 -8.14 -1.37
N LYS A 49 -1.44 -9.30 -0.75
CA LYS A 49 -0.49 -9.42 0.37
C LYS A 49 0.85 -8.73 0.11
N ARG A 50 1.34 -8.76 -1.13
CA ARG A 50 2.60 -8.10 -1.51
C ARG A 50 2.46 -6.57 -1.47
N ASP A 51 1.41 -6.04 -2.07
CA ASP A 51 1.18 -4.60 -2.13
C ASP A 51 0.85 -4.04 -0.75
N ALA A 52 0.06 -4.77 0.05
CA ALA A 52 -0.24 -4.44 1.44
C ALA A 52 1.03 -4.36 2.31
N GLY A 53 1.99 -5.25 2.09
CA GLY A 53 3.31 -5.16 2.73
C GLY A 53 4.09 -3.92 2.31
N GLY A 54 4.03 -3.57 1.02
CA GLY A 54 4.62 -2.34 0.48
C GLY A 54 3.98 -1.08 1.05
N PHE A 55 2.66 -1.04 1.17
CA PHE A 55 1.91 0.02 1.82
C PHE A 55 2.38 0.21 3.26
N ILE A 56 2.37 -0.83 4.10
CA ILE A 56 2.79 -0.69 5.51
C ILE A 56 4.23 -0.17 5.64
N ALA A 57 5.16 -0.70 4.82
CA ALA A 57 6.56 -0.29 4.87
C ALA A 57 6.77 1.16 4.39
N GLY A 58 6.15 1.54 3.26
CA GLY A 58 6.25 2.89 2.70
C GLY A 58 5.52 3.93 3.54
N HIS A 59 4.34 3.57 4.05
CA HIS A 59 3.51 4.44 4.89
C HIS A 59 4.17 4.71 6.25
N ARG A 60 4.93 3.75 6.80
CA ARG A 60 5.80 4.01 7.95
C ARG A 60 6.87 5.07 7.65
N ALA A 61 7.55 4.97 6.51
CA ALA A 61 8.56 5.95 6.10
C ALA A 61 7.95 7.35 5.89
N TYR A 62 6.72 7.41 5.37
CA TYR A 62 5.95 8.64 5.28
C TYR A 62 5.75 9.29 6.66
N HIS A 63 5.29 8.53 7.66
CA HIS A 63 5.16 9.05 9.03
C HIS A 63 6.48 9.52 9.64
N GLU A 64 7.57 8.78 9.41
CA GLU A 64 8.89 9.18 9.90
C GLU A 64 9.33 10.52 9.27
N HIS A 65 9.02 10.76 7.99
CA HIS A 65 9.28 12.03 7.31
C HIS A 65 8.40 13.18 7.82
N GLU A 66 7.09 12.96 7.97
CA GLU A 66 6.16 13.99 8.49
C GLU A 66 6.57 14.42 9.91
N ASN A 67 6.85 13.45 10.78
CA ASN A 67 7.25 13.71 12.15
C ASN A 67 8.62 14.40 12.24
N MET A 68 9.53 14.14 11.30
CA MET A 68 10.83 14.82 11.22
C MET A 68 10.69 16.25 10.66
N SER A 69 9.80 16.46 9.69
CA SER A 69 9.54 17.76 9.11
C SER A 69 8.94 18.72 10.13
N ASP A 70 8.06 18.22 11.00
CA ASP A 70 7.51 18.98 12.14
C ASP A 70 8.62 19.41 13.12
N MET A 71 9.53 18.50 13.48
CA MET A 71 10.68 18.85 14.35
C MET A 71 11.62 19.89 13.71
N ILE A 72 11.84 19.84 12.40
CA ILE A 72 12.69 20.81 11.70
C ILE A 72 12.00 22.17 11.62
N ALA A 73 10.68 22.22 11.41
CA ALA A 73 9.91 23.46 11.41
C ALA A 73 9.96 24.17 12.78
N GLU A 74 9.83 23.42 13.88
CA GLU A 74 9.97 23.98 15.24
C GLU A 74 11.40 24.45 15.54
N SER A 75 12.43 23.77 15.01
CA SER A 75 13.83 24.18 15.17
C SER A 75 14.23 25.39 14.31
N MET A 76 13.46 25.73 13.28
CA MET A 76 13.73 26.85 12.35
C MET A 76 12.88 28.09 12.65
N GLY A 77 11.92 27.99 13.58
CA GLY A 77 11.03 29.08 14.04
C GLY A 77 11.61 29.92 15.19
N GLY A 78 12.90 30.23 15.14
CA GLY A 78 13.59 31.00 16.17
C GLY A 78 14.40 32.17 15.64
N VAL A 79 13.75 33.15 15.01
CA VAL A 79 13.89 34.63 15.19
C VAL A 79 12.85 35.37 14.35
#